data_AF-A6J7E8-F1
#
_entry.id   AF-A6J7E8-F1
#
_cell.length_a   1.000
_cell.length_b   1.000
_cell.length_c   1.000
_cell.angle_alpha   90.00
_cell.angle_beta   90.00
_cell.angle_gamma   90.00
#
_symmetry.space_group_name_H-M   'P 1'
#
loop_
_entity.id
_entity.type
_entity.pdbx_description
1 polymer ?
#
loop_
_entity_poly.entity_id
_entity_poly.type
_entity_poly.pdbx_seq_one_letter_code
_entity_poly.pdbx_strand_id
1 'polypeptide(L)'
;MLLFGKKLTAREAWAQGLVTEVFPESTFETEVWTRLKTYAKLPPNSMRISKELIRKNEKEKLHAVNEEECTTLRARWLSEECINAIMSFVTRKPKL
;
A
#
# COMPACT_ATOMS: atom_id res chain seq x y z
N MET A 1 0.45 -13.23 -1.27
CA MET A 1 0.56 -12.03 -0.42
C MET A 1 -0.46 -12.09 0.72
N LEU A 2 -1.77 -12.07 0.42
CA LEU A 2 -2.82 -11.92 1.44
C LEU A 2 -3.05 -13.14 2.34
N LEU A 3 -3.17 -14.36 1.78
CA LEU A 3 -3.47 -15.55 2.60
C LEU A 3 -2.22 -16.25 3.15
N PHE A 4 -1.19 -16.41 2.32
CA PHE A 4 0.01 -17.20 2.66
C PHE A 4 1.23 -16.37 3.04
N GLY A 5 1.08 -15.05 3.25
CA GLY A 5 2.18 -14.20 3.72
C GLY A 5 3.42 -14.12 2.80
N LYS A 6 3.29 -14.49 1.51
CA LYS A 6 4.42 -14.39 0.55
C LYS A 6 4.95 -12.96 0.50
N LYS A 7 6.24 -12.78 0.80
CA LYS A 7 6.99 -11.55 0.58
C LYS A 7 7.31 -11.38 -0.91
N LEU A 8 7.20 -10.16 -1.41
CA LEU A 8 7.50 -9.82 -2.79
C LEU A 8 8.75 -8.95 -2.86
N THR A 9 9.59 -9.20 -3.85
CA THR A 9 10.66 -8.27 -4.25
C THR A 9 10.09 -7.04 -4.94
N ALA A 10 10.88 -5.96 -5.04
CA ALA A 10 10.46 -4.74 -5.76
C ALA A 10 10.05 -5.04 -7.21
N ARG A 11 10.81 -5.90 -7.91
CA ARG A 11 10.50 -6.31 -9.29
C ARG A 11 9.22 -7.14 -9.41
N GLU A 12 8.98 -8.06 -8.47
CA GLU A 12 7.72 -8.83 -8.44
C GLU A 12 6.51 -7.94 -8.16
N ALA A 13 6.65 -6.95 -7.27
CA ALA A 13 5.58 -6.01 -6.97
C ALA A 13 5.28 -5.07 -8.15
N TRP A 14 6.32 -4.65 -8.90
CA TRP A 14 6.16 -3.93 -10.16
C TRP A 14 5.44 -4.76 -11.22
N ALA A 15 5.87 -6.02 -11.43
CA ALA A 15 5.24 -6.93 -12.40
C ALA A 15 3.76 -7.22 -12.08
N GLN A 16 3.35 -7.10 -10.80
CA GLN A 16 1.97 -7.27 -10.35
C GLN A 16 1.17 -5.96 -10.30
N GLY A 17 1.75 -4.84 -10.72
CA GLY A 17 1.07 -3.53 -10.75
C GLY A 17 0.92 -2.83 -9.40
N LEU A 18 1.57 -3.33 -8.34
CA LEU A 18 1.55 -2.69 -7.01
C LEU A 18 2.53 -1.52 -6.93
N VAL A 19 3.64 -1.60 -7.67
CA VAL A 19 4.70 -0.58 -7.73
C VAL A 19 4.75 0.00 -9.14
N THR A 20 4.79 1.33 -9.27
CA THR A 20 4.83 2.01 -10.57
C THR A 20 6.15 1.82 -11.31
N GLU A 21 7.28 1.87 -10.59
CA GLU A 21 8.63 1.73 -11.16
C GLU A 21 9.64 1.32 -10.09
N VAL A 22 10.74 0.68 -10.50
CA VAL A 22 11.83 0.22 -9.62
C VAL A 22 13.13 0.87 -10.04
N PHE A 23 13.84 1.44 -9.08
CA PHE A 23 15.12 2.13 -9.30
C PHE A 23 16.25 1.44 -8.53
N PRO A 24 17.52 1.59 -8.98
CA PRO A 24 18.68 1.26 -8.16
C PRO A 24 18.70 2.09 -6.87
N GLU A 25 19.14 1.49 -5.77
CA GLU A 25 19.20 2.15 -4.46
C GLU A 25 20.08 3.41 -4.50
N SER A 26 21.21 3.37 -5.21
CA SER A 26 22.17 4.46 -5.31
C SER A 26 21.63 5.73 -5.98
N THR A 27 20.59 5.61 -6.81
CA THR A 27 20.04 6.73 -7.61
C THR A 27 18.58 7.04 -7.29
N PHE A 28 17.93 6.21 -6.45
CA PHE A 28 16.51 6.28 -6.13
C PHE A 28 16.03 7.71 -5.80
N GLU A 29 16.65 8.35 -4.80
CA GLU A 29 16.25 9.69 -4.36
C GLU A 29 16.37 10.72 -5.50
N THR A 30 17.52 10.76 -6.18
CA THR A 30 17.76 11.75 -7.24
C THR A 30 16.78 11.59 -8.40
N GLU A 31 16.53 10.36 -8.85
CA GLU A 31 15.62 10.09 -9.97
C GLU A 31 14.16 10.38 -9.60
N VAL A 32 13.70 9.91 -8.44
CA VAL A 32 12.33 10.13 -7.97
C VAL A 32 12.05 11.62 -7.79
N TRP A 33 12.93 12.36 -7.10
CA TRP A 33 12.73 13.79 -6.88
C TRP A 33 12.76 14.59 -8.18
N THR A 34 13.63 14.25 -9.13
CA THR A 34 13.68 14.91 -10.43
C THR A 34 12.35 14.75 -11.17
N ARG A 35 11.78 13.56 -11.12
CA ARG A 35 10.48 13.27 -11.73
C ARG A 35 9.33 13.98 -11.02
N LEU A 36 9.29 13.95 -9.69
CA LEU A 36 8.26 14.64 -8.90
C LEU A 36 8.31 16.16 -9.12
N LYS A 37 9.49 16.76 -9.18
CA LYS A 37 9.66 18.19 -9.51
C LYS A 37 9.15 18.52 -10.91
N THR A 38 9.22 17.58 -11.84
CA THR A 38 8.63 17.74 -13.18
C THR A 38 7.11 17.66 -13.12
N TYR A 39 6.54 16.68 -12.41
CA TYR A 39 5.10 16.53 -12.23
C TYR A 39 4.46 17.72 -11.49
N ALA A 40 5.16 18.30 -10.51
CA ALA A 40 4.69 19.46 -9.77
C ALA A 40 4.53 20.73 -10.63
N LYS A 41 5.16 20.78 -11.81
CA LYS A 41 5.02 21.90 -12.76
C LYS A 41 3.78 21.78 -13.65
N LEU A 42 3.06 20.66 -13.61
CA LEU A 42 1.87 20.44 -14.42
C LEU A 42 0.68 21.30 -13.93
N PRO A 43 -0.27 21.67 -14.80
CA PRO A 43 -1.42 22.50 -14.41
C PRO A 43 -2.26 21.82 -13.30
N PRO A 44 -2.35 22.41 -12.10
CA PRO A 44 -2.89 21.72 -10.92
C PRO A 44 -4.38 21.36 -11.06
N ASN A 45 -5.17 22.24 -11.68
CA ASN A 45 -6.59 21.98 -11.91
C ASN A 45 -6.83 20.81 -12.88
N SER A 46 -6.03 20.72 -13.95
CA SER A 46 -6.12 19.62 -14.90
C SER A 46 -5.79 18.29 -14.20
N MET A 47 -4.67 18.24 -13.48
CA MET A 47 -4.26 17.04 -12.73
C MET A 47 -5.30 16.60 -11.70
N ARG A 48 -5.89 17.56 -10.97
CA ARG A 48 -6.95 17.29 -9.99
C ARG A 48 -8.22 16.72 -10.65
N ILE A 49 -8.70 17.35 -11.73
CA ILE A 49 -9.90 16.91 -12.44
C ILE A 49 -9.70 15.53 -13.06
N SER A 50 -8.55 15.28 -13.69
CA SER A 50 -8.23 13.97 -14.25
C SER A 50 -8.22 12.88 -13.17
N LYS A 51 -7.62 13.15 -12.00
CA LYS A 51 -7.65 12.20 -10.88
C LYS A 51 -9.06 11.96 -10.37
N GLU A 52 -9.88 13.00 -10.26
CA GLU A 52 -11.28 12.86 -9.84
C GLU A 52 -12.07 11.97 -10.80
N LEU A 53 -11.94 12.18 -12.11
CA LEU A 53 -12.61 11.37 -13.13
C LEU A 53 -12.22 9.88 -13.03
N ILE A 54 -10.96 9.58 -12.77
CA ILE A 54 -10.49 8.20 -12.58
C ILE A 54 -11.06 7.60 -11.29
N ARG A 55 -11.12 8.36 -10.20
CA ARG A 55 -11.38 7.82 -8.84
C ARG A 55 -12.84 7.86 -8.42
N LYS A 56 -13.65 8.75 -8.99
CA LYS A 56 -15.03 9.02 -8.54
C LYS A 56 -15.89 7.76 -8.48
N ASN A 57 -15.82 6.92 -9.52
CA ASN A 57 -16.68 5.74 -9.63
C ASN A 57 -16.25 4.59 -8.70
N GLU A 58 -15.01 4.59 -8.22
CA GLU A 58 -14.49 3.53 -7.34
C GLU A 58 -14.60 3.90 -5.86
N LYS A 59 -14.74 5.20 -5.55
CA LYS A 59 -14.61 5.71 -4.17
C LYS A 59 -15.65 5.11 -3.22
N GLU A 60 -16.91 5.03 -3.64
CA GLU A 60 -17.98 4.46 -2.81
C GLU A 60 -17.73 2.98 -2.50
N LYS A 61 -17.36 2.20 -3.52
CA LYS A 61 -17.00 0.79 -3.36
C LYS A 61 -15.83 0.60 -2.38
N LEU A 62 -14.80 1.45 -2.48
CA LEU A 62 -13.65 1.38 -1.56
C LEU A 62 -14.03 1.69 -0.11
N HIS A 63 -14.97 2.60 0.13
CA HIS A 63 -15.48 2.86 1.47
C HIS A 63 -16.25 1.65 2.03
N ALA A 64 -17.13 1.05 1.23
CA ALA A 64 -17.88 -0.14 1.64
C ALA A 64 -16.95 -1.33 1.97
N VAL A 65 -15.96 -1.59 1.12
CA VAL A 65 -14.96 -2.65 1.37
C VAL A 65 -14.17 -2.38 2.66
N ASN A 66 -13.70 -1.15 2.86
CA ASN A 66 -12.98 -0.78 4.08
C ASN A 66 -13.83 -0.97 5.35
N GLU A 67 -15.13 -0.65 5.29
CA GLU A 67 -16.05 -0.83 6.41
C GLU A 67 -16.26 -2.33 6.74
N GLU A 68 -16.43 -3.16 5.72
CA GLU A 68 -16.53 -4.62 5.86
C GLU A 68 -15.25 -5.22 6.45
N GLU A 69 -14.09 -4.83 5.93
CA GLU A 69 -12.77 -5.25 6.41
C GLU A 69 -12.57 -4.85 7.87
N CYS A 70 -12.86 -3.60 8.23
CA CYS A 70 -12.74 -3.12 9.61
C CYS A 70 -13.68 -3.85 10.58
N THR A 71 -14.90 -4.15 10.15
CA THR A 71 -15.88 -4.87 10.97
C THR A 71 -15.44 -6.30 11.22
N THR A 72 -14.98 -6.98 10.18
CA THR A 72 -14.43 -8.34 10.27
C THR A 72 -13.17 -8.37 11.13
N LEU A 73 -12.26 -7.42 10.94
CA LEU A 73 -11.02 -7.33 11.70
C LEU A 73 -11.27 -7.11 13.20
N ARG A 74 -12.25 -6.27 13.57
CA ARG A 74 -12.64 -6.08 14.98
C ARG A 74 -13.07 -7.38 15.65
N ALA A 75 -13.88 -8.18 14.97
CA ALA A 75 -14.28 -9.49 15.47
C ALA A 75 -13.08 -10.45 15.60
N ARG A 76 -12.17 -10.43 14.62
CA ARG A 76 -10.96 -11.27 14.65
C ARG A 76 -9.93 -10.86 15.69
N TRP A 77 -9.84 -9.58 16.04
CA TRP A 77 -8.88 -9.10 17.05
C TRP A 77 -9.08 -9.78 18.41
N LEU A 78 -10.34 -10.03 18.78
CA LEU A 78 -10.71 -10.67 20.05
C LEU A 78 -10.57 -12.20 20.02
N SER A 79 -10.16 -12.79 18.89
CA SER A 79 -9.96 -14.24 18.79
C SER A 79 -8.69 -14.70 19.49
N GLU A 80 -8.72 -15.88 20.09
CA GLU A 80 -7.56 -16.50 20.72
C GLU A 80 -6.39 -16.66 19.74
N GLU A 81 -6.67 -17.05 18.49
CA GLU A 81 -5.66 -17.16 17.44
C GLU A 81 -4.92 -15.84 17.21
N CYS A 82 -5.66 -14.72 17.14
CA CYS A 82 -5.07 -13.40 16.92
C CYS A 82 -4.27 -12.92 18.15
N ILE A 83 -4.83 -13.07 19.35
CA ILE A 83 -4.17 -12.69 20.60
C ILE A 83 -2.85 -13.46 20.78
N ASN A 84 -2.87 -14.77 20.58
CA ASN A 84 -1.69 -15.62 20.70
C ASN A 84 -0.64 -15.25 19.62
N ALA A 85 -1.06 -15.01 18.39
CA ALA A 85 -0.17 -14.56 17.32
C ALA A 85 0.51 -13.22 17.67
N ILE A 86 -0.25 -12.24 18.16
CA ILE A 86 0.30 -10.93 18.58
C ILE A 86 1.32 -11.09 19.70
N MET A 87 0.98 -11.85 20.76
CA MET A 87 1.90 -12.10 21.87
C MET A 87 3.20 -12.77 21.40
N SER A 88 3.08 -13.77 20.52
CA SER A 88 4.25 -14.45 19.94
C SER A 88 5.12 -13.52 19.09
N PHE A 89 4.52 -12.57 18.38
CA PHE A 89 5.23 -11.62 17.55
C PHE A 89 5.97 -10.56 18.39
N VAL A 90 5.30 -9.99 19.39
CA VAL A 90 5.85 -8.93 20.26
C VAL A 90 6.98 -9.45 21.14
N THR A 91 6.87 -10.68 21.65
CA THR A 91 7.91 -11.30 22.50
C THR A 91 9.10 -11.83 21.70
N ARG A 92 9.02 -11.82 20.36
CA ARG A 92 10.08 -12.32 19.49
C ARG A 92 11.28 -11.37 19.53
N LYS A 93 12.44 -11.86 19.98
CA LYS A 93 13.70 -11.10 19.93
C LYS A 93 14.02 -10.72 18.48
N PRO A 94 14.47 -9.48 18.22
CA PRO A 94 14.89 -9.08 16.88
C PRO A 94 16.04 -9.97 16.42
N LYS A 95 15.97 -10.43 15.16
CA LYS A 95 17.11 -11.08 14.52
C LYS A 95 18.11 -9.96 14.21
N LEU A 96 19.18 -9.88 15.02
CA LEU A 96 20.40 -9.12 14.72
C LEU A 96 20.99 -9.63 13.39
#